data_AF-A0A0L0T6L3-F1
#
_entry.id   AF-A0A0L0T6L3-F1
#
_cell.length_a   1.000
_cell.length_b   1.000
_cell.length_c   1.000
_cell.angle_alpha   90.00
_cell.angle_beta   90.00
_cell.angle_gamma   90.00
#
_symmetry.space_group_name_H-M   'P 1'
#
loop_
_entity.id
_entity.type
_entity.pdbx_description
1 polymer ?
#
loop_
_entity_poly.entity_id
_entity_poly.type
_entity_poly.pdbx_seq_one_letter_code
_entity_poly.pdbx_strand_id
1 'polypeptide(L)'
;MSFLRAAGGQSMEQSQMAANLAMAEREMEMMGDMFHRLSQLCHSKCISPRYLEEHLSKGESVCTDRCVAKFFDVSAMVGKMLSDRGEAMAAAAAAMPQQ
;
A
#
# COMPACT_ATOMS: atom_id res chain seq x y z
N MET A 1 39.28 -12.21 36.65
CA MET A 1 38.07 -13.04 36.49
C MET A 1 36.95 -12.18 35.91
N SER A 2 36.95 -11.94 34.59
CA SER A 2 35.91 -11.13 33.94
C SER A 2 35.97 -11.26 32.41
N PHE A 3 35.59 -12.41 31.82
CA PHE A 3 35.52 -12.56 30.34
C PHE A 3 34.50 -13.61 29.85
N LEU A 4 33.37 -13.83 30.55
CA LEU A 4 32.36 -14.82 30.13
C LEU A 4 30.93 -14.23 30.03
N ARG A 5 30.73 -13.23 29.16
CA ARG A 5 29.38 -12.78 28.76
C ARG A 5 29.34 -12.02 27.41
N ALA A 6 29.77 -12.64 26.30
CA ALA A 6 29.75 -11.96 25.00
C ALA A 6 29.45 -12.85 23.77
N ALA A 7 28.58 -13.86 23.88
CA ALA A 7 28.22 -14.71 22.73
C ALA A 7 26.71 -14.98 22.55
N GLY A 8 25.84 -14.26 23.27
CA GLY A 8 24.38 -14.46 23.21
C GLY A 8 23.57 -13.29 22.63
N GLY A 9 24.21 -12.17 22.30
CA GLY A 9 23.52 -10.94 21.87
C GLY A 9 23.45 -10.70 20.35
N GLN A 10 24.27 -11.40 19.56
CA GLN A 10 24.46 -11.07 18.14
C GLN A 10 23.41 -11.71 17.20
N SER A 11 22.74 -12.80 17.61
CA SER A 11 21.76 -13.49 16.76
C SER A 11 20.38 -12.82 16.73
N MET A 12 20.01 -12.05 17.75
CA MET A 12 18.72 -11.35 17.83
C MET A 12 18.72 -10.04 17.03
N GLU A 13 19.87 -9.37 16.89
CA GLU A 13 19.99 -8.13 16.10
C GLU A 13 19.91 -8.40 14.60
N GLN A 14 20.56 -9.48 14.14
CA GLN A 14 20.61 -9.84 12.72
C GLN A 14 19.25 -10.31 12.17
N SER A 15 18.43 -10.97 13.00
CA SER A 15 17.07 -11.37 12.63
C SER A 15 16.10 -10.18 12.60
N GLN A 16 16.24 -9.21 13.51
CA GLN A 16 15.49 -7.96 13.47
C GLN A 16 15.83 -7.11 12.25
N MET A 17 17.11 -7.01 11.87
CA MET A 17 17.51 -6.26 10.67
C MET A 17 16.93 -6.87 9.39
N ALA A 18 16.91 -8.20 9.28
CA ALA A 18 16.29 -8.90 8.14
C ALA A 18 14.77 -8.67 8.09
N ALA A 19 14.08 -8.68 9.24
CA ALA A 19 12.66 -8.38 9.30
C ALA A 19 12.36 -6.93 8.89
N ASN A 20 13.16 -5.97 9.34
CA ASN A 20 13.00 -4.55 8.98
C ASN A 20 13.21 -4.31 7.48
N LEU A 21 14.21 -4.96 6.86
CA LEU A 21 14.44 -4.90 5.41
C LEU A 21 13.26 -5.49 4.64
N ALA A 22 12.77 -6.66 5.03
CA ALA A 22 11.62 -7.29 4.39
C ALA A 22 10.34 -6.42 4.50
N MET A 23 10.17 -5.68 5.59
CA MET A 23 9.07 -4.72 5.73
C MET A 23 9.24 -3.50 4.81
N ALA A 24 10.45 -2.96 4.73
CA ALA A 24 10.76 -1.83 3.84
C ALA A 24 10.60 -2.19 2.36
N GLU A 25 10.98 -3.40 1.95
CA GLU A 25 10.76 -3.90 0.59
C GLU A 25 9.27 -3.94 0.25
N ARG A 26 8.43 -4.43 1.17
CA ARG A 26 6.98 -4.47 0.98
C ARG A 26 6.35 -3.08 0.86
N GLU A 27 6.84 -2.11 1.63
CA GLU A 27 6.37 -0.73 1.53
C GLU A 27 6.67 -0.13 0.15
N MET A 28 7.87 -0.39 -0.38
CA MET A 28 8.26 0.03 -1.72
C MET A 28 7.40 -0.63 -2.82
N GLU A 29 7.17 -1.94 -2.72
CA GLU A 29 6.31 -2.67 -3.68
C GLU A 29 4.87 -2.14 -3.67
N MET A 30 4.32 -1.89 -2.48
CA MET A 30 3.00 -1.27 -2.31
C MET A 30 2.91 0.09 -2.97
N MET A 31 3.89 0.97 -2.72
CA MET A 31 3.89 2.32 -3.29
C MET A 31 4.06 2.27 -4.82
N GLY A 32 4.82 1.31 -5.34
CA GLY A 32 4.98 1.05 -6.76
C GLY A 32 3.68 0.62 -7.45
N ASP A 33 2.98 -0.38 -6.91
CA ASP A 33 1.69 -0.83 -7.46
C ASP A 33 0.63 0.28 -7.41
N MET A 34 0.60 1.05 -6.31
CA MET A 34 -0.29 2.18 -6.16
C MET A 34 -0.05 3.23 -7.25
N PHE A 35 1.20 3.62 -7.49
CA PHE A 35 1.55 4.58 -8.53
C PHE A 35 1.16 4.07 -9.93
N HIS A 36 1.44 2.80 -10.21
CA HIS A 36 1.13 2.19 -11.50
C HIS A 36 -0.39 2.21 -11.79
N ARG A 37 -1.21 1.81 -10.81
CA ARG A 37 -2.68 1.84 -10.91
C ARG A 37 -3.21 3.25 -11.03
N LEU A 38 -2.70 4.17 -10.20
CA LEU A 38 -3.11 5.57 -10.22
C LEU A 38 -2.86 6.20 -11.61
N SER A 39 -1.66 6.00 -12.15
CA SER A 39 -1.25 6.51 -13.46
C SER A 39 -2.16 5.98 -14.57
N GLN A 40 -2.40 4.67 -14.64
CA GLN A 40 -3.27 4.07 -15.66
C GLN A 40 -4.73 4.53 -15.55
N LEU A 41 -5.26 4.62 -14.33
CA LEU A 41 -6.63 5.05 -14.10
C LEU A 41 -6.83 6.51 -14.45
N CYS A 42 -5.94 7.40 -14.03
CA CYS A 42 -6.09 8.81 -14.34
C CYS A 42 -5.81 9.10 -15.82
N HIS A 43 -4.85 8.41 -16.44
CA HIS A 43 -4.66 8.49 -17.89
C HIS A 43 -5.92 8.08 -18.65
N SER A 44 -6.48 6.90 -18.36
CA SER A 44 -7.69 6.41 -19.04
C SER A 44 -8.94 7.25 -18.80
N LYS A 45 -9.05 7.94 -17.65
CA LYS A 45 -10.21 8.77 -17.31
C LYS A 45 -10.11 10.21 -17.80
N CYS A 46 -8.91 10.76 -17.82
CA CYS A 46 -8.72 12.20 -18.04
C CYS A 46 -8.07 12.53 -19.37
N ILE A 47 -7.35 11.61 -20.02
CA ILE A 47 -6.60 11.88 -21.25
C ILE A 47 -7.33 11.30 -22.45
N SER A 48 -7.64 12.17 -23.42
CA SER A 48 -8.28 11.76 -24.66
C SER A 48 -7.29 10.96 -25.53
N PRO A 49 -7.71 9.86 -26.19
CA PRO A 49 -6.88 9.17 -27.17
C PRO A 49 -6.64 9.99 -28.45
N ARG A 50 -7.37 11.11 -28.63
CA ARG A 50 -7.14 12.07 -29.71
C ARG A 50 -6.28 13.21 -29.18
N TYR A 51 -5.00 13.17 -29.51
CA TYR A 51 -4.03 14.20 -29.16
C TYR A 51 -3.98 15.28 -30.24
N LEU A 52 -4.35 16.51 -29.87
CA LEU A 52 -4.30 17.68 -30.74
C LEU A 52 -3.09 18.58 -30.44
N GLU A 53 -2.58 18.49 -29.21
CA GLU A 53 -1.47 19.25 -28.67
C GLU A 53 -0.63 18.34 -27.76
N GLU A 54 0.63 18.72 -27.53
CA GLU A 54 1.59 17.93 -26.74
C GLU A 54 1.43 18.14 -25.22
N HIS A 55 0.81 19.25 -24.82
CA HIS A 55 0.60 19.62 -23.44
C HIS A 55 -0.79 19.21 -22.97
N LEU A 56 -0.93 18.95 -21.67
CA LEU A 56 -2.22 18.78 -21.04
C LEU A 56 -3.02 20.08 -21.18
N SER A 57 -4.21 19.98 -21.77
CA SER A 57 -5.14 21.09 -21.74
C SER A 57 -5.52 21.42 -20.30
N LYS A 58 -5.98 22.65 -20.03
CA LYS A 58 -6.42 23.06 -18.68
C LYS A 58 -7.47 22.09 -18.09
N GLY A 59 -8.32 21.52 -18.95
CA GLY A 59 -9.32 20.53 -18.54
C GLY A 59 -8.69 19.21 -18.08
N GLU A 60 -7.72 18.70 -18.83
CA GLU A 60 -7.02 17.44 -18.52
C GLU A 60 -6.17 17.57 -17.25
N SER A 61 -5.49 18.70 -17.05
CA SER A 61 -4.75 18.98 -15.81
C SER A 61 -5.66 18.97 -14.58
N VAL A 62 -6.76 19.73 -14.60
CA VAL A 62 -7.72 19.77 -13.48
C VAL A 62 -8.42 18.42 -13.28
N CYS A 63 -8.71 17.68 -14.34
CA CYS A 63 -9.24 16.32 -14.23
C CYS A 63 -8.24 15.40 -13.52
N THR A 64 -6.96 15.46 -13.90
CA THR A 64 -5.91 14.61 -13.33
C THR A 64 -5.78 14.85 -11.82
N ASP A 65 -5.73 16.11 -11.38
CA ASP A 65 -5.67 16.45 -9.94
C ASP A 65 -6.89 15.90 -9.17
N ARG A 66 -8.10 16.06 -9.73
CA ARG A 66 -9.33 15.52 -9.14
C ARG A 66 -9.35 13.99 -9.13
N CYS A 67 -8.79 13.36 -10.17
CA CYS A 67 -8.69 11.91 -10.25
C CYS A 67 -7.80 11.36 -9.13
N VAL A 68 -6.65 11.98 -8.90
CA VAL A 68 -5.73 11.61 -7.82
C VAL A 68 -6.41 11.74 -6.45
N ALA A 69 -7.06 12.87 -6.18
CA ALA A 69 -7.80 13.07 -4.93
C ALA A 69 -8.85 11.97 -4.70
N LYS A 70 -9.68 11.72 -5.72
CA LYS A 70 -10.71 10.67 -5.66
C LYS A 70 -10.14 9.27 -5.51
N PHE A 71 -9.00 8.98 -6.13
CA PHE A 71 -8.36 7.67 -6.00
C PHE A 71 -8.01 7.38 -4.55
N PHE A 72 -7.43 8.34 -3.83
CA PHE A 72 -7.10 8.17 -2.42
C PHE A 72 -8.33 8.11 -1.52
N ASP A 73 -9.34 8.95 -1.76
CA ASP A 73 -10.61 8.92 -1.01
C ASP A 73 -11.28 7.54 -1.12
N VAL A 74 -11.36 7.00 -2.34
CA VAL A 74 -11.93 5.67 -2.60
C VAL A 74 -11.05 4.57 -2.00
N SER A 75 -9.72 4.69 -2.12
CA SER A 75 -8.79 3.70 -1.55
C SER A 75 -8.90 3.64 -0.02
N ALA A 76 -9.06 4.78 0.66
CA ALA A 76 -9.30 4.84 2.10
C ALA A 76 -10.65 4.23 2.49
N MET A 77 -11.71 4.53 1.73
CA MET A 77 -13.03 3.93 1.95
C MET A 77 -13.01 2.41 1.81
N VAL A 78 -12.39 1.89 0.74
CA VAL A 78 -12.23 0.45 0.50
C VAL A 78 -11.38 -0.19 1.61
N GLY A 79 -10.31 0.48 2.03
CA GLY A 79 -9.47 0.04 3.15
C GLY A 79 -10.27 -0.14 4.44
N LYS A 80 -11.13 0.84 4.77
CA LYS A 80 -12.04 0.74 5.92
C LYS A 80 -13.00 -0.45 5.78
N MET A 81 -13.64 -0.60 4.63
CA MET A 81 -14.58 -1.70 4.38
C MET A 81 -13.92 -3.09 4.49
N LEU A 82 -12.67 -3.21 4.04
CA LEU A 82 -11.89 -4.45 4.17
C LEU A 82 -11.52 -4.73 5.62
N SER A 83 -11.13 -3.71 6.39
CA SER A 83 -10.85 -3.84 7.82
C SER A 83 -12.09 -4.28 8.60
N ASP A 84 -13.21 -3.56 8.43
CA ASP A 84 -14.48 -3.84 9.11
C ASP A 84 -14.97 -5.28 8.81
N ARG A 85 -14.81 -5.74 7.55
CA ARG A 85 -15.13 -7.12 7.15
C ARG A 85 -14.13 -8.14 7.67
N GLY A 86 -12.85 -7.81 7.71
CA GLY A 86 -11.80 -8.68 8.24
C GLY A 86 -12.01 -8.99 9.72
N GLU A 87 -12.36 -7.98 10.51
CA GLU A 87 -12.74 -8.13 11.92
C GLU A 87 -14.00 -8.99 12.09
N ALA A 88 -15.03 -8.75 11.27
CA ALA A 88 -16.26 -9.54 11.29
C ALA A 88 -16.00 -11.02 10.93
N MET A 89 -15.13 -11.29 9.94
CA MET A 89 -14.74 -12.63 9.54
C MET A 89 -13.89 -13.32 10.62
N ALA A 90 -12.96 -12.60 11.26
CA ALA A 90 -12.17 -13.11 12.38
C ALA A 90 -13.05 -13.45 13.60
N ALA A 91 -14.04 -12.61 13.91
CA ALA A 91 -15.01 -12.87 14.97
C ALA A 91 -15.91 -14.08 14.65
N ALA A 92 -16.35 -14.22 13.39
CA ALA A 92 -17.11 -15.38 12.93
C ALA A 92 -16.30 -16.68 12.99
N ALA A 93 -15.01 -16.63 12.63
CA ALA A 93 -14.10 -17.78 12.73
C ALA A 93 -13.83 -18.19 14.19
N ALA A 94 -13.74 -17.22 15.10
CA ALA A 94 -13.57 -17.48 16.54
C ALA A 94 -14.86 -18.01 17.22
N ALA A 95 -16.04 -17.72 16.66
CA ALA A 95 -17.33 -18.19 17.16
C ALA A 95 -17.75 -19.57 16.61
N MET A 96 -16.99 -20.14 15.67
CA MET A 96 -17.25 -21.49 15.15
C MET A 96 -16.72 -22.53 16.16
N PRO A 97 -17.59 -23.37 16.75
CA PRO A 97 -17.13 -24.34 17.74
C PRO A 97 -16.21 -25.36 17.04
N GLN A 98 -14.99 -25.48 17.55
CA GLN A 98 -14.10 -26.59 17.22
C GLN A 98 -14.82 -27.88 17.65
N GLN A 99 -15.27 -28.68 16.69
CA GLN A 99 -15.58 -30.10 16.90
C GLN A 99 -14.28 -30.90 16.89
#